data_AF-G0LH62-F1
#
_entry.id   AF-G0LH62-F1
#
_cell.length_a   1.000
_cell.length_b   1.000
_cell.length_c   1.000
_cell.angle_alpha   90.00
_cell.angle_beta   90.00
_cell.angle_gamma   90.00
#
_symmetry.space_group_name_H-M   'P 1'
#
loop_
_entity.id
_entity.type
_entity.pdbx_description
1 polymer ?
#
loop_
_entity_poly.entity_id
_entity_poly.type
_entity_poly.pdbx_seq_one_letter_code
_entity_poly.pdbx_strand_id
1 'polypeptide(L)' 'MGISELLYILPTNEADQTPATDAHIECRNCGTNLKPDLETCPDCGGNPAVYEIS' A
#
# COMPACT_ATOMS: atom_id res chain seq x y z
N MET A 1 24.84 -40.35 13.42
CA MET A 1 23.40 -40.19 13.71
C MET A 1 23.24 -38.86 14.44
N GLY A 2 22.41 -37.93 13.93
CA GLY A 2 22.08 -36.67 14.59
C GLY A 2 22.66 -35.44 13.89
N ILE A 3 21.93 -34.93 12.91
CA ILE A 3 22.18 -33.71 12.12
C ILE A 3 21.58 -32.49 12.81
N SER A 4 22.18 -31.31 12.55
CA SER A 4 21.53 -29.98 12.56
C SER A 4 21.01 -29.53 13.95
N GLU A 5 21.01 -28.25 14.30
CA GLU A 5 20.35 -27.16 13.59
C GLU A 5 21.08 -25.85 13.92
N LEU A 6 21.79 -25.30 12.92
CA LEU A 6 22.09 -23.88 12.88
C LEU A 6 20.75 -23.15 12.76
N LEU A 7 20.27 -22.55 13.84
CA LEU A 7 19.15 -21.60 13.80
C LEU A 7 19.58 -20.37 12.98
N TYR A 8 19.43 -20.47 11.66
CA TYR A 8 19.39 -19.33 10.77
C TYR A 8 18.06 -18.62 11.00
N ILE A 9 18.06 -17.68 11.96
CA ILE A 9 16.96 -16.73 12.11
C ILE A 9 17.07 -15.77 10.92
N LEU A 10 16.30 -16.05 9.87
CA LEU A 10 16.02 -15.05 8.85
C LEU A 10 15.21 -13.93 9.53
N PRO A 11 15.54 -12.64 9.33
CA PRO A 11 14.61 -11.59 9.69
C PRO A 11 13.35 -11.84 8.87
N THR A 12 12.28 -12.29 9.51
CA THR A 12 10.96 -12.26 8.90
C THR A 12 10.71 -10.80 8.60
N ASN A 13 10.58 -10.46 7.32
CA ASN A 13 10.06 -9.16 6.90
C ASN A 13 8.69 -9.00 7.57
N GLU A 14 8.70 -8.42 8.76
CA GLU A 14 7.58 -7.77 9.43
C GLU A 14 7.24 -6.49 8.68
N ALA A 15 7.10 -6.61 7.35
CA ALA A 15 6.22 -5.71 6.66
C ALA A 15 4.84 -6.10 7.16
N ASP A 16 4.28 -5.22 7.99
CA ASP A 16 2.84 -5.04 8.15
C ASP A 16 2.21 -4.95 6.75
N GLN A 17 2.06 -6.10 6.10
CA GLN A 17 1.32 -6.24 4.87
C GLN A 17 -0.09 -6.59 5.29
N THR A 18 -0.73 -5.63 5.97
CA THR A 18 -2.14 -5.42 5.71
C THR A 18 -2.26 -5.42 4.18
N PRO A 19 -3.11 -6.25 3.56
CA PRO A 19 -3.26 -6.27 2.11
C PRO A 19 -3.87 -4.93 1.70
N ALA A 20 -3.03 -3.91 1.59
CA ALA A 20 -3.28 -2.73 0.82
C ALA A 20 -3.33 -3.24 -0.60
N THR A 21 -4.52 -3.63 -1.04
CA THR A 21 -4.86 -3.70 -2.46
C THR A 21 -4.17 -2.51 -3.10
N ASP A 22 -3.22 -2.77 -4.00
CA ASP A 22 -2.40 -1.74 -4.64
C ASP A 22 -3.32 -0.92 -5.56
N ALA A 23 -4.04 -0.01 -4.93
CA ALA A 23 -4.99 0.89 -5.55
C ALA A 23 -4.29 2.24 -5.60
N HIS A 24 -3.91 2.66 -6.78
CA HIS A 24 -3.38 3.99 -7.00
C HIS A 24 -4.55 4.96 -7.01
N ILE A 25 -4.46 6.05 -6.24
CA ILE A 25 -5.55 7.01 -6.12
C ILE A 25 -5.00 8.40 -6.35
N GLU A 26 -5.57 9.10 -7.33
CA GLU A 26 -5.18 10.46 -7.70
C GLU A 26 -6.41 11.36 -7.87
N CYS A 27 -6.22 12.67 -7.72
CA CYS A 27 -7.26 13.64 -8.00
C CYS A 27 -7.35 13.93 -9.50
N ARG A 28 -8.54 13.73 -10.10
CA ARG A 28 -8.75 14.05 -11.53
C ARG A 28 -8.66 15.53 -11.89
N ASN A 29 -8.71 16.41 -10.89
CA ASN A 29 -8.74 17.85 -11.11
C ASN A 29 -7.34 18.46 -11.04
N CYS A 30 -6.52 18.06 -10.05
CA CYS A 30 -5.19 18.63 -9.83
C CYS A 30 -4.02 17.65 -9.98
N GLY A 31 -4.27 16.34 -10.08
CA GLY A 31 -3.24 15.30 -10.20
C GLY A 31 -2.54 14.93 -8.87
N THR A 32 -3.02 15.43 -7.73
CA THR A 32 -2.46 15.09 -6.42
C THR A 32 -2.73 13.62 -6.08
N ASN A 33 -1.72 12.90 -5.59
CA ASN A 33 -1.86 11.56 -5.04
C ASN A 33 -2.66 11.58 -3.73
N LEU A 34 -3.67 10.72 -3.64
CA LEU A 34 -4.62 10.67 -2.52
C LEU A 34 -4.52 9.34 -1.77
N LYS A 35 -5.00 9.35 -0.53
CA LYS A 35 -5.19 8.14 0.29
C LYS A 35 -6.52 7.46 -0.06
N PRO A 36 -6.64 6.13 0.17
CA PRO A 36 -7.87 5.38 -0.13
C PRO A 36 -9.12 5.81 0.61
N ASP A 37 -8.99 6.39 1.80
CA ASP A 37 -10.12 6.81 2.61
C ASP A 37 -10.58 8.26 2.34
N LEU A 38 -10.08 8.91 1.29
CA LEU A 38 -10.46 10.29 0.96
C LEU A 38 -11.60 10.31 -0.07
N GLU A 39 -12.77 10.81 0.35
CA GLU A 39 -13.90 11.06 -0.54
C GLU A 39 -13.71 12.32 -1.41
N THR A 40 -12.84 13.24 -1.00
CA THR A 40 -12.60 14.52 -1.69
C THR A 40 -11.14 14.94 -1.57
N CYS A 41 -10.60 15.53 -2.64
CA CYS A 41 -9.24 16.04 -2.65
C CYS A 41 -9.10 17.25 -1.70
N PRO A 42 -8.22 17.19 -0.69
CA PRO A 42 -8.03 18.30 0.25
C PRO A 42 -7.31 19.50 -0.39
N ASP A 43 -6.68 19.32 -1.55
CA ASP A 43 -5.88 20.35 -2.20
C ASP A 43 -6.74 21.29 -3.07
N CYS A 44 -7.69 20.73 -3.83
CA CYS A 44 -8.52 21.50 -4.76
C CYS A 44 -10.03 21.27 -4.62
N GLY A 45 -10.48 20.39 -3.71
CA GLY A 45 -11.89 20.01 -3.56
C GLY A 45 -12.42 19.09 -4.68
N GLY A 46 -11.55 18.59 -5.57
CA GLY A 46 -11.92 17.71 -6.68
C GLY A 46 -12.21 16.26 -6.27
N ASN A 47 -12.80 15.50 -7.19
CA ASN A 47 -13.14 14.10 -6.94
C ASN A 47 -11.90 13.18 -7.09
N PRO A 48 -11.70 12.21 -6.17
CA PRO A 48 -10.68 11.18 -6.32
C PRO A 48 -11.00 10.24 -7.49
N ALA A 49 -9.96 9.59 -8.03
CA ALA A 49 -10.07 8.49 -8.96
C ALA A 49 -9.19 7.34 -8.50
N VAL A 50 -9.80 6.16 -8.40
CA VAL A 50 -9.17 4.92 -7.93
C VAL A 50 -8.85 4.06 -9.15
N TYR A 51 -7.61 3.58 -9.21
CA TYR A 51 -7.10 2.71 -10.26
C TYR A 51 -6.58 1.45 -9.58
N GLU A 52 -7.23 0.32 -9.83
CA GLU A 52 -6.74 -0.98 -9.38
C GLU A 52 -5.61 -1.40 -10.33
N ILE A 53 -4.38 -1.49 -9.82
CA ILE A 53 -3.28 -2.03 -10.62
C ILE A 53 -3.28 -3.56 -10.45
N SER A 54 -3.80 -4.26 -11.47
CA SER A 54 -3.76 -5.73 -11.56
C SER A 54 -2.53 -6.22 -12.30
#